data_AF-A0ABD2YVR2-F1
#
_entry.id   AF-A0ABD2YVR2-F1
#
_cell.length_a   1.000
_cell.length_b   1.000
_cell.length_c   1.000
_cell.angle_alpha   90.00
_cell.angle_beta   90.00
_cell.angle_gamma   90.00
#
_symmetry.space_group_name_H-M   'P 1'
#
loop_
_entity.id
_entity.type
_entity.pdbx_description
1 polymer ?
#
loop_
_entity_poly.entity_id
_entity_poly.type
_entity_poly.pdbx_seq_one_letter_code
_entity_poly.pdbx_strand_id
1 'polypeptide(L)'
;MLEILAKEVKLGNQPNDNFKPSSFTRVTEAIKGKSGGECSGDHVENHFRTLQMIWSIIVAIRTRSGFGWNESIYMFTASPNVHHDYVQLSRPPYRALTGPRSGRHRWDRHRRHVLCS
;
A
#
# COMPACT_ATOMS: atom_id res chain seq x y z
N MET A 1 6.32 9.83 -6.42
CA MET A 1 7.00 8.68 -5.79
C MET A 1 7.28 7.56 -6.81
N LEU A 2 6.24 6.92 -7.37
CA LEU A 2 6.39 5.71 -8.18
C LEU A 2 7.29 5.89 -9.41
N GLU A 3 7.20 7.02 -10.11
CA GLU A 3 8.09 7.32 -11.25
C GLU A 3 9.57 7.37 -10.87
N ILE A 4 9.87 7.87 -9.66
CA ILE A 4 11.24 7.98 -9.16
C ILE A 4 11.73 6.58 -8.77
N LEU A 5 10.91 5.80 -8.07
CA LEU A 5 11.22 4.40 -7.76
C LEU A 5 11.45 3.58 -9.03
N ALA A 6 10.64 3.78 -10.08
CA ALA A 6 10.84 3.12 -11.37
C ALA A 6 12.19 3.47 -12.03
N LYS A 7 12.69 4.70 -11.84
CA LYS A 7 14.04 5.08 -12.26
C LYS A 7 15.12 4.39 -11.41
N GLU A 8 14.92 4.31 -10.10
CA GLU A 8 15.83 3.61 -9.18
C GLU A 8 15.96 2.11 -9.52
N VAL A 9 14.89 1.46 -9.99
CA VAL A 9 14.95 0.08 -10.51
C VAL A 9 15.87 -0.01 -11.73
N LYS A 10 15.71 0.90 -12.70
CA LYS A 10 16.56 0.94 -13.90
C LYS A 10 18.04 1.19 -13.57
N LEU A 11 18.33 1.83 -12.45
CA LEU A 11 19.68 2.07 -11.94
C LEU A 11 20.22 0.90 -11.09
N GLY A 12 19.47 -0.19 -10.93
CA GLY A 12 19.90 -1.37 -10.17
C GLY A 12 19.82 -1.21 -8.65
N ASN A 13 19.04 -0.26 -8.14
CA ASN A 13 18.87 -0.04 -6.69
C ASN A 13 17.79 -0.93 -6.05
N GLN A 14 17.31 -1.94 -6.77
CA GLN A 14 16.40 -2.99 -6.29
C GLN A 14 16.97 -4.39 -6.60
N PRO A 15 18.05 -4.84 -5.91
CA PRO A 15 18.72 -6.09 -6.24
C PRO A 15 17.91 -7.36 -5.91
N ASN A 16 17.10 -7.34 -4.84
CA ASN A 16 16.36 -8.51 -4.34
C ASN A 16 14.89 -8.14 -4.04
N ASP A 17 14.19 -7.53 -5.01
CA ASP A 17 12.83 -6.98 -4.88
C ASP A 17 12.63 -5.88 -3.82
N ASN A 18 13.65 -5.56 -3.05
CA ASN A 18 13.64 -4.49 -2.05
C ASN A 18 14.52 -3.32 -2.50
N PHE A 19 14.00 -2.11 -2.33
CA PHE A 19 14.76 -0.89 -2.58
C PHE A 19 15.82 -0.68 -1.50
N LYS A 20 16.97 -0.12 -1.89
CA LYS A 20 17.95 0.38 -0.93
C LYS A 20 17.34 1.55 -0.15
N PRO A 21 17.70 1.74 1.15
CA PRO A 21 17.23 2.89 1.92
C PRO A 21 17.52 4.25 1.24
N SER A 22 18.64 4.36 0.54
CA SER A 22 19.02 5.56 -0.22
C SER A 22 18.05 5.90 -1.35
N SER A 23 17.33 4.92 -1.92
CA SER A 23 16.29 5.16 -2.91
C SER A 23 15.10 5.89 -2.29
N PHE A 24 14.70 5.56 -1.06
CA PHE A 24 13.64 6.26 -0.37
C PHE A 24 14.06 7.68 0.04
N THR A 25 15.31 7.89 0.45
CA THR A 25 15.86 9.23 0.68
C THR A 25 15.77 10.12 -0.56
N ARG A 26 16.15 9.61 -1.75
CA ARG A 26 16.04 10.36 -3.00
C ARG A 26 14.60 10.71 -3.37
N VAL A 27 13.67 9.79 -3.12
CA VAL A 27 12.24 10.05 -3.33
C VAL A 27 11.76 11.13 -2.36
N THR A 28 12.17 11.08 -1.10
CA THR A 28 11.85 12.09 -0.09
C THR A 28 12.37 13.46 -0.50
N GLU A 29 13.62 13.57 -0.96
CA GLU A 29 14.20 14.84 -1.45
C GLU A 29 13.41 15.42 -2.63
N ALA A 30 13.06 14.57 -3.60
CA ALA A 30 12.28 14.99 -4.77
C ALA A 30 10.83 15.36 -4.44
N ILE A 31 10.25 14.79 -3.37
CA ILE A 31 8.92 15.13 -2.87
C ILE A 31 8.97 16.41 -2.02
N LYS A 32 9.98 16.59 -1.16
CA LYS A 32 10.18 17.80 -0.35
C LYS A 32 10.23 19.06 -1.21
N GLY A 33 10.84 19.00 -2.39
CA GLY A 33 10.83 20.13 -3.33
C GLY A 33 9.46 20.47 -3.93
N LYS A 34 8.46 19.60 -3.77
CA LYS A 34 7.11 19.72 -4.37
C LYS A 34 5.99 19.83 -3.35
N SER A 35 6.19 19.31 -2.14
CA SER A 35 5.21 19.30 -1.05
C SER A 35 5.72 20.15 0.10
N GLY A 36 4.94 21.13 0.58
CA GLY A 36 5.29 21.96 1.73
C GLY A 36 5.27 21.25 3.10
N GLY A 37 5.22 19.91 3.14
CA GLY A 37 5.15 19.10 4.35
C GLY A 37 6.41 18.26 4.60
N GLU A 38 6.62 17.87 5.86
CA GLU A 38 7.72 16.99 6.24
C GLU A 38 7.50 15.54 5.77
N CYS A 39 8.18 15.15 4.71
CA CYS A 39 8.25 13.76 4.25
C CYS A 39 9.57 13.13 4.76
N SER A 40 9.50 11.90 5.28
CA SER A 40 10.67 11.09 5.70
C SER A 40 10.80 9.87 4.78
N GLY A 41 11.99 9.26 4.71
CA GLY A 41 12.21 8.00 4.00
C GLY A 41 11.28 6.89 4.48
N ASP A 42 11.04 6.82 5.80
CA ASP A 42 10.12 5.84 6.40
C ASP A 42 8.67 6.04 5.94
N HIS A 43 8.24 7.29 5.78
CA HIS A 43 6.90 7.60 5.25
C HIS A 43 6.77 7.13 3.81
N VAL A 44 7.82 7.33 3.01
CA VAL A 44 7.87 6.89 1.61
C VAL A 44 7.82 5.36 1.54
N GLU A 45 8.64 4.68 2.34
CA GLU A 45 8.67 3.22 2.39
C GLU A 45 7.31 2.64 2.82
N ASN A 46 6.72 3.16 3.89
CA ASN A 46 5.41 2.70 4.37
C ASN A 46 4.30 2.88 3.31
N HIS A 47 4.31 4.00 2.61
CA HIS A 47 3.36 4.24 1.53
C HIS A 47 3.59 3.26 0.37
N PHE A 48 4.85 3.03 -0.02
CA PHE A 48 5.18 2.05 -1.05
C PHE A 48 4.71 0.62 -0.69
N ARG A 49 4.92 0.19 0.56
CA ARG A 49 4.41 -1.11 1.04
C ARG A 49 2.88 -1.19 0.97
N THR A 50 2.18 -0.09 1.27
CA THR A 50 0.72 -0.01 1.13
C THR A 50 0.29 -0.16 -0.32
N LEU A 51 0.99 0.47 -1.27
CA LEU A 51 0.72 0.32 -2.70
C LEU A 51 0.98 -1.12 -3.18
N GLN A 52 2.04 -1.77 -2.72
CA GLN A 52 2.30 -3.19 -3.03
C GLN A 52 1.17 -4.11 -2.50
N MET A 53 0.67 -3.85 -1.28
CA MET A 53 -0.47 -4.58 -0.72
C MET A 53 -1.72 -4.38 -1.59
N ILE A 54 -2.07 -3.13 -1.90
CA ILE A 54 -3.24 -2.80 -2.73
C ILE A 54 -3.12 -3.46 -4.11
N TRP A 55 -1.95 -3.40 -4.73
CA TRP A 55 -1.70 -4.05 -6.01
C TRP A 55 -1.90 -5.57 -5.93
N SER A 56 -1.41 -6.21 -4.86
CA SER A 56 -1.61 -7.65 -4.64
C SER A 56 -3.09 -8.00 -4.51
N ILE A 57 -3.89 -7.15 -3.84
CA ILE A 57 -5.34 -7.31 -3.73
C ILE A 57 -6.00 -7.16 -5.12
N ILE A 58 -5.62 -6.14 -5.90
CA ILE A 58 -6.13 -5.93 -7.26
C ILE A 58 -5.86 -7.15 -8.14
N VAL A 59 -4.63 -7.69 -8.12
CA VAL A 59 -4.26 -8.90 -8.86
C VAL A 59 -5.11 -10.10 -8.40
N ALA A 60 -5.28 -10.27 -7.09
CA ALA A 60 -6.07 -11.37 -6.53
C ALA A 60 -7.57 -11.27 -6.83
N ILE A 61 -8.14 -10.07 -6.92
CA ILE A 61 -9.54 -9.87 -7.32
C ILE A 61 -9.69 -10.17 -8.81
N ARG A 62 -8.73 -9.72 -9.63
CA ARG A 62 -8.75 -9.89 -11.09
C ARG A 62 -8.61 -11.36 -11.53
N THR A 63 -8.03 -12.23 -10.71
CA THR A 63 -7.95 -13.68 -10.97
C THR A 63 -9.20 -14.45 -10.55
N ARG A 64 -10.14 -13.84 -9.82
CA ARG A 64 -11.36 -14.51 -9.37
C ARG A 64 -12.46 -14.43 -10.42
N SER A 65 -13.15 -15.55 -10.64
CA SER A 65 -14.35 -15.60 -11.48
C SER A 65 -15.47 -14.73 -10.89
N GLY A 66 -16.18 -13.99 -11.75
CA GLY A 66 -17.33 -13.17 -11.36
C GLY A 66 -16.99 -11.73 -10.94
N PHE A 67 -15.70 -11.37 -10.94
CA PHE A 67 -15.26 -9.97 -10.85
C PHE A 67 -14.91 -9.47 -12.26
N GLY A 68 -15.61 -8.42 -12.69
CA GLY A 68 -15.30 -7.64 -13.88
C GLY A 68 -14.60 -6.33 -13.51
N TRP A 69 -13.93 -5.73 -14.50
CA TRP A 69 -13.40 -4.37 -14.40
C TRP A 69 -14.31 -3.42 -15.17
N ASN A 70 -14.71 -2.32 -14.55
CA ASN A 70 -15.49 -1.28 -15.21
C ASN A 70 -14.61 -0.04 -15.43
N GLU A 71 -14.25 0.19 -16.69
CA GLU A 71 -13.38 1.29 -17.12
C GLU A 71 -14.04 2.67 -17.02
N SER A 72 -15.38 2.74 -17.05
CA SER A 72 -16.10 4.04 -16.98
C SER A 72 -16.05 4.68 -15.58
N ILE A 73 -15.98 3.85 -14.53
CA ILE A 73 -15.92 4.28 -13.14
C ILE A 73 -14.63 3.87 -12.44
N TYR A 74 -13.72 3.19 -13.15
CA TYR A 74 -12.47 2.66 -12.62
C TYR A 74 -12.65 1.80 -11.35
N MET A 75 -13.66 0.90 -11.36
CA MET A 75 -13.98 0.02 -10.22
C MET A 75 -14.18 -1.44 -10.64
N PHE A 76 -13.96 -2.35 -9.68
CA PHE A 76 -14.37 -3.73 -9.81
C PHE A 76 -15.89 -3.88 -9.69
N THR A 77 -16.49 -4.59 -10.64
CA THR A 77 -17.90 -4.94 -10.63
C THR A 77 -18.05 -6.42 -10.31
N ALA A 78 -18.92 -6.76 -9.36
CA ALA A 78 -19.29 -8.13 -9.05
C ALA A 78 -20.79 -8.21 -8.80
N SER A 79 -21.39 -9.38 -9.01
CA SER A 79 -22.76 -9.60 -8.57
C SER A 79 -22.83 -9.54 -7.03
N PRO A 80 -23.98 -9.17 -6.44
CA PRO A 80 -24.12 -9.09 -4.99
C PRO A 80 -23.68 -10.36 -4.25
N ASN A 81 -23.98 -11.53 -4.83
CA ASN A 81 -23.63 -12.84 -4.27
C ASN A 81 -22.11 -13.07 -4.29
N VAL A 82 -21.44 -12.81 -5.43
CA VAL A 82 -19.98 -12.95 -5.56
C VAL A 82 -19.24 -12.00 -4.61
N HIS A 83 -19.74 -10.76 -4.45
CA HIS A 83 -19.19 -9.82 -3.48
C HIS A 83 -19.40 -10.29 -2.03
N HIS A 84 -20.59 -10.78 -1.69
CA HIS A 84 -20.88 -11.30 -0.34
C HIS A 84 -19.96 -12.46 0.03
N ASP A 85 -19.82 -13.45 -0.86
CA ASP A 85 -18.97 -14.61 -0.66
C ASP A 85 -17.50 -14.21 -0.50
N TYR A 86 -17.03 -13.26 -1.31
CA TYR A 86 -15.69 -12.70 -1.19
C TYR A 86 -15.43 -12.08 0.18
N VAL A 87 -16.35 -11.25 0.68
CA VAL A 87 -16.21 -10.59 1.98
C VAL A 87 -16.21 -11.61 3.12
N GLN A 88 -17.05 -12.65 3.04
CA GLN A 88 -17.09 -13.71 4.06
C GLN A 88 -15.79 -14.53 4.08
N LEU A 89 -15.27 -14.93 2.91
CA LEU A 89 -14.01 -15.67 2.79
C LEU A 89 -12.78 -14.84 3.21
N SER A 90 -12.83 -13.52 2.99
CA SER A 90 -11.69 -12.62 3.25
C SER A 90 -11.69 -12.04 4.66
N ARG A 91 -12.73 -12.31 5.46
CA ARG A 91 -12.82 -11.84 6.84
C ARG A 91 -11.96 -12.72 7.74
N PRO A 92 -10.87 -12.21 8.34
CA PRO A 92 -10.09 -13.02 9.27
C PRO A 92 -10.97 -13.43 10.46
N PRO A 93 -10.84 -14.66 10.99
CA PRO A 93 -11.56 -15.06 12.18
C PRO A 93 -11.19 -14.10 13.31
N TYR A 94 -12.21 -13.65 14.07
CA TYR A 94 -12.09 -12.68 15.16
C TYR A 94 -10.94 -12.98 16.15
N ARG A 95 -10.57 -14.27 16.29
CA ARG A 95 -9.50 -14.77 17.15
C ARG A 95 -8.06 -14.47 16.69
N ALA A 96 -7.86 -14.03 15.44
CA ALA A 96 -6.53 -13.72 14.90
C ALA A 96 -6.04 -12.29 15.21
N LEU A 97 -6.92 -11.41 15.73
CA LEU A 97 -6.59 -10.01 16.00
C LEU A 97 -6.19 -9.72 17.46
N THR A 98 -6.23 -10.73 18.34
CA THR A 98 -5.99 -10.56 19.79
C THR A 98 -4.74 -11.28 20.33
N GLY A 99 -3.85 -11.77 19.45
CA GLY A 99 -2.52 -12.27 19.87
C GLY A 99 -1.60 -11.12 20.34
N PRO A 100 -0.73 -11.33 21.34
CA PRO A 100 0.13 -10.28 21.85
C PRO A 100 1.10 -9.83 20.76
N ARG A 101 1.02 -8.55 20.38
CA ARG A 101 2.02 -7.87 19.56
C ARG A 101 3.31 -7.77 20.38
N SER A 102 4.15 -8.81 20.32
CA SER A 102 5.50 -8.74 20.87
C SER A 102 6.32 -7.73 20.07
N GLY A 103 6.46 -6.53 20.63
CA GLY A 103 7.63 -5.67 20.52
C GLY A 103 7.99 -5.07 19.15
N ARG A 104 7.45 -3.89 18.83
CA ARG A 104 8.17 -2.59 18.95
C ARG A 104 7.32 -1.45 18.36
N HIS A 105 7.21 -0.38 19.16
CA HIS A 105 6.65 0.96 18.89
C HIS A 105 5.12 1.09 18.72
N ARG A 106 4.50 1.24 19.89
CA ARG A 106 3.34 2.06 20.26
C ARG A 106 2.80 2.99 19.14
N TRP A 107 1.68 2.60 18.53
CA TRP A 107 0.80 3.55 17.83
C TRP A 107 -0.03 4.28 18.88
N ASP A 108 0.44 5.46 19.29
CA ASP A 108 -0.34 6.33 20.17
C ASP A 108 -1.47 6.97 19.35
N ARG A 109 -2.71 6.62 19.69
CA ARG A 109 -3.94 6.96 18.95
C ARG A 109 -4.43 8.38 19.30
N HIS A 110 -3.50 9.33 19.44
CA HIS A 110 -3.78 10.71 19.88
C HIS A 110 -3.02 11.79 19.09
N ARG A 111 -2.87 11.62 17.77
CA ARG A 111 -2.73 12.75 16.83
C ARG A 111 -3.61 12.54 15.62
N ARG A 112 -4.88 12.92 15.74
CA ARG A 112 -5.60 13.47 14.60
C ARG A 112 -4.97 14.84 14.34
N HIS A 113 -4.11 14.95 13.34
CA HIS A 113 -3.98 16.16 12.53
C HIS A 113 -3.07 15.87 11.33
N VAL A 114 -3.54 16.35 10.17
CA VAL A 114 -2.87 16.57 8.89
C VAL A 114 -2.77 15.38 7.92
N LEU A 115 -3.80 15.34 7.06
CA LEU A 115 -3.76 15.15 5.61
C LEU A 115 -2.40 14.81 4.98
N CYS A 116 -2.35 13.65 4.34
CA CYS A 116 -1.58 13.46 3.11
C CYS A 116 -2.43 12.54 2.21
N SER A 117 -3.29 13.18 1.42
CA SER A 117 -3.94 12.60 0.24
C SER A 117 -3.10 12.96 -0.99
#